data_AF-A0A957FBF7-F1
#
_entry.id   AF-A0A957FBF7-F1
#
_cell.length_a   1.000
_cell.length_b   1.000
_cell.length_c   1.000
_cell.angle_alpha   90.00
_cell.angle_beta   90.00
_cell.angle_gamma   90.00
#
_symmetry.space_group_name_H-M   'P 1'
#
loop_
_entity.id
_entity.type
_entity.pdbx_description
1 polymer ?
#
loop_
_entity_poly.entity_id
_entity_poly.type
_entity_poly.pdbx_seq_one_letter_code
_entity_poly.pdbx_strand_id
1 'polypeptide(L)' 'MADATTGAAGRYRAYLLRLWPEVSRAAGDETAVSVTVTWRATLEDVQTREVHGFASLDALCRFLRATAHPDEG' A
#
# COMPACT_ATOMS: atom_id res chain seq x y z
N MET A 1 27.49 31.29 16.78
CA MET A 1 26.03 31.30 16.57
C MET A 1 25.76 30.95 15.12
N ALA A 2 25.53 29.68 14.84
CA ALA A 2 24.92 29.18 13.61
C ALA A 2 24.14 27.94 14.05
N ASP A 3 22.82 28.11 14.12
CA ASP A 3 21.85 27.14 14.56
C ASP A 3 21.76 26.02 13.50
N ALA A 4 22.25 24.83 13.86
CA ALA A 4 22.10 23.64 13.05
C ALA A 4 20.68 23.08 13.22
N THR A 5 19.68 23.85 12.79
CA THR A 5 18.37 23.28 12.46
C THR A 5 18.53 22.56 11.12
N THR A 6 19.31 21.48 11.10
CA THR A 6 19.22 20.45 10.08
C THR A 6 17.90 19.75 10.36
N GLY A 7 16.80 20.38 9.95
CA GLY A 7 15.53 19.71 9.86
C GLY A 7 15.78 18.46 9.03
N ALA A 8 15.58 17.30 9.63
CA ALA A 8 15.42 16.06 8.89
C ALA A 8 14.26 16.31 7.93
N ALA A 9 14.58 16.82 6.74
CA ALA A 9 13.62 17.06 5.69
C ALA A 9 13.27 15.68 5.16
N GLY A 10 12.44 14.97 5.93
CA GLY A 10 11.84 13.72 5.53
C GLY A 10 11.26 13.97 4.16
N ARG A 11 11.80 13.28 3.15
CA ARG A 11 11.38 13.44 1.76
C ARG A 11 9.89 13.14 1.70
N TYR A 12 9.09 14.20 1.67
CA TYR A 12 7.64 14.09 1.62
C TYR A 12 7.27 13.38 0.31
N ARG A 13 6.57 12.25 0.42
CA ARG A 13 6.08 11.48 -0.72
C ARG A 13 4.56 11.45 -0.64
N ALA A 14 3.93 11.68 -1.79
CA ALA A 14 2.48 11.67 -1.93
C ALA A 14 2.08 10.63 -2.99
N TYR A 15 1.02 9.90 -2.70
CA TYR A 15 0.48 8.87 -3.59
C TYR A 15 -1.02 9.05 -3.73
N LEU A 16 -1.55 8.75 -4.92
CA LEU A 16 -2.97 8.51 -5.11
C LEU A 16 -3.26 7.05 -4.79
N LEU A 17 -3.98 6.81 -3.69
CA LEU A 17 -4.41 5.47 -3.30
C LEU A 17 -5.79 5.16 -3.89
N ARG A 18 -5.89 4.02 -4.59
CA ARG A 18 -7.17 3.40 -4.95
C ARG A 18 -7.28 2.07 -4.24
N LEU A 19 -8.41 1.84 -3.58
CA LEU A 19 -8.69 0.65 -2.81
C LEU A 19 -10.09 0.13 -3.17
N TRP A 20 -10.21 -1.17 -3.45
CA TRP A 20 -11.51 -1.78 -3.76
C TRP A 20 -11.58 -3.23 -3.28
N PRO A 21 -12.78 -3.71 -2.87
CA PRO A 21 -13.00 -5.09 -2.52
C PRO A 21 -13.30 -5.93 -3.77
N GLU A 22 -12.74 -7.14 -3.82
CA GLU A 22 -13.13 -8.22 -4.72
C GLU A 22 -13.85 -9.30 -3.89
N VAL A 23 -15.13 -9.49 -4.16
CA VAL A 23 -15.94 -10.51 -3.48
C VAL A 23 -15.94 -11.76 -4.33
N SER A 24 -15.39 -12.84 -3.79
CA SER A 24 -15.40 -14.16 -4.41
C SER A 24 -16.35 -15.07 -3.66
N ARG A 25 -17.21 -15.78 -4.39
CA ARG A 25 -18.07 -16.82 -3.84
C ARG A 25 -17.56 -18.16 -4.32
N ALA A 26 -17.05 -18.97 -3.40
CA ALA A 26 -16.71 -20.35 -3.72
C ALA A 26 -17.90 -21.24 -3.36
N ALA A 27 -18.34 -22.05 -4.32
CA ALA A 27 -19.19 -23.18 -4.02
C ALA A 27 -18.31 -24.24 -3.35
N GLY A 28 -18.48 -24.43 -2.04
CA GLY A 28 -17.97 -25.62 -1.35
C GLY A 28 -18.92 -26.79 -1.53
N ASP A 29 -18.47 -27.99 -1.14
CA ASP A 29 -19.30 -29.20 -1.08
C ASP A 29 -20.67 -28.88 -0.48
N GLU A 30 -21.71 -29.25 -1.23
CA GLU A 30 -23.19 -29.14 -1.17
C GLU A 30 -23.94 -28.43 -0.02
N THR A 31 -23.30 -27.95 1.04
CA THR A 31 -23.91 -27.34 2.23
C THR A 31 -23.23 -26.06 2.74
N ALA A 32 -22.03 -25.68 2.26
CA ALA A 32 -21.34 -24.48 2.72
C ALA A 32 -20.99 -23.51 1.58
N VAL A 33 -21.70 -22.37 1.52
CA VAL A 33 -21.30 -21.21 0.71
C VAL A 33 -20.30 -20.40 1.53
N SER A 34 -19.04 -20.33 1.07
CA SER A 34 -18.07 -19.41 1.64
C SER A 34 -17.96 -18.16 0.76
N VAL A 35 -17.98 -16.99 1.39
CA VAL A 35 -17.75 -15.70 0.74
C VAL A 35 -16.41 -15.17 1.23
N THR A 36 -15.48 -14.97 0.31
CA THR A 36 -14.17 -14.39 0.60
C THR A 36 -14.11 -12.98 0.04
N VAL A 37 -13.76 -12.02 0.88
CA VAL A 37 -13.50 -10.63 0.46
C VAL A 37 -12.00 -10.43 0.39
N THR A 38 -11.50 -10.14 -0.81
CA THR A 38 -10.08 -9.81 -1.04
C THR A 38 -9.95 -8.32 -1.35
N TRP A 39 -9.15 -7.60 -0.58
CA TRP A 39 -8.89 -6.19 -0.86
C TRP A 39 -7.75 -6.03 -1.86
N ARG A 40 -8.01 -5.28 -2.93
CA ARG A 40 -7.00 -4.87 -3.92
C ARG A 40 -6.70 -3.41 -3.76
N ALA A 41 -5.46 -3.04 -4.04
CA ALA A 41 -5.05 -1.65 -4.02
C ALA A 41 -4.11 -1.33 -5.20
N THR A 42 -4.13 -0.06 -5.61
CA THR A 42 -3.05 0.52 -6.41
C THR A 42 -2.59 1.83 -5.77
N LEU A 43 -1.28 2.05 -5.78
CA LEU A 43 -0.69 3.36 -5.49
C LEU A 43 -0.12 3.94 -6.77
N GLU A 44 -0.52 5.16 -7.11
CA GLU A 44 0.14 5.96 -8.14
C GLU A 44 1.01 7.03 -7.47
N ASP A 45 2.30 7.09 -7.83
CA ASP A 45 3.17 8.18 -7.43
C ASP A 45 2.79 9.44 -8.21
N VAL A 46 2.46 10.52 -7.49
CA VAL A 46 1.96 11.74 -8.14
C VAL A 46 3.04 12.49 -8.92
N GLN A 47 4.32 12.25 -8.62
CA GLN A 47 5.46 12.89 -9.29
C GLN A 47 5.88 12.09 -10.52
N THR A 48 5.99 10.76 -10.40
CA THR A 48 6.51 9.90 -11.48
C THR A 48 5.43 9.26 -12.35
N ARG A 49 4.15 9.27 -11.90
CA ARG A 49 3.03 8.54 -12.51
C ARG A 49 3.22 7.01 -12.51
N GLU A 50 4.19 6.50 -11.77
CA GLU A 50 4.39 5.06 -11.61
C GLU A 50 3.23 4.47 -10.79
N VAL A 51 2.70 3.33 -11.24
CA VAL A 51 1.59 2.65 -10.58
C VAL A 51 2.04 1.30 -10.05
N HIS A 52 1.90 1.12 -8.74
CA HIS A 52 2.14 -0.16 -8.05
C HIS A 52 0.81 -0.83 -7.72
N GLY A 53 0.61 -2.07 -8.19
CA GLY A 53 -0.54 -2.89 -7.87
C GLY A 53 -0.28 -3.83 -6.70
N PHE A 54 -1.26 -4.01 -5.82
CA PHE A 54 -1.17 -4.85 -4.63
C PHE A 54 -2.34 -5.82 -4.54
N ALA A 55 -2.00 -7.09 -4.31
CA ALA A 55 -2.95 -8.18 -4.17
C ALA A 55 -3.60 -8.25 -2.78
N SER A 56 -3.04 -7.54 -1.78
CA SER A 56 -3.50 -7.52 -0.39
C SER A 56 -3.07 -6.22 0.31
N LEU A 57 -3.74 -5.89 1.42
CA LEU A 57 -3.36 -4.75 2.27
C LEU A 57 -2.00 -4.93 2.93
N ASP A 58 -1.60 -6.17 3.25
CA ASP A 58 -0.29 -6.46 3.86
C ASP A 58 0.85 -6.07 2.91
N ALA A 59 0.75 -6.46 1.63
CA ALA A 59 1.74 -6.11 0.62
C ALA A 59 1.86 -4.58 0.43
N LEU A 60 0.73 -3.87 0.42
CA LEU A 60 0.69 -2.40 0.38
C LEU A 60 1.40 -1.78 1.60
N CYS A 61 1.07 -2.24 2.81
CA CYS A 61 1.67 -1.73 4.04
C CYS A 61 3.18 -2.00 4.10
N ARG A 62 3.63 -3.19 3.67
CA ARG A 62 5.05 -3.54 3.57
C ARG A 62 5.78 -2.58 2.63
N PHE A 63 5.21 -2.29 1.46
CA PHE A 63 5.77 -1.33 0.51
C PHE A 63 5.89 0.07 1.13
N LEU A 64 4.84 0.58 1.75
CA LEU A 64 4.83 1.91 2.38
C LEU A 64 5.87 2.04 3.50
N ARG A 65 6.05 1.01 4.34
CA ARG A 65 7.07 1.00 5.40
C ARG A 65 8.48 1.04 4.84
N ALA A 66 8.78 0.22 3.85
CA ALA A 66 10.09 0.23 3.18
C ALA A 66 10.37 1.58 2.49
N THR A 67 9.33 2.23 1.99
CA THR A 67 9.40 3.55 1.34
C THR A 67 9.65 4.68 2.33
N ALA A 68 9.08 4.59 3.55
CA ALA A 68 9.22 5.58 4.61
C ALA A 68 10.57 5.49 5.35
N HIS A 69 11.17 4.30 5.41
CA HIS A 69 12.44 4.03 6.10
C HIS A 69 13.46 3.38 5.15
N PRO A 70 14.06 4.14 4.23
CA PRO A 70 15.02 3.60 3.26
C PRO A 70 16.40 3.26 3.87
N ASP A 71 16.69 3.62 5.12
CA ASP A 71 18.01 3.55 5.77
C ASP A 71 18.20 2.35 6.73
N GLU A 72 17.27 1.39 6.79
CA GLU A 72 17.46 0.13 7.54
C GLU A 72 17.83 -1.03 6.60
N GLY A 73 18.92 -0.86 5.84
CA GLY A 73 19.48 -1.84 4.92
C GLY A 73 20.97 -2.03 5.11
#